data_AF-A0A9W5S0P8-F1
#
_entry.id   AF-A0A9W5S0P8-F1
#
_cell.length_a   1.000
_cell.length_b   1.000
_cell.length_c   1.000
_cell.angle_alpha   90.00
_cell.angle_beta   90.00
_cell.angle_gamma   90.00
#
_symmetry.space_group_name_H-M   'P 1'
#
loop_
_entity.id
_entity.type
_entity.pdbx_description
1 polymer ?
#
loop_
_entity_poly.entity_id
_entity_poly.type
_entity_poly.pdbx_seq_one_letter_code
_entity_poly.pdbx_strand_id
1 'polypeptide(L)'
;MSTQPANQPPLETSSLILEYQSNPTNETATKLIEHYEPMVRMAAGKISRNRPDLYEDLYQVGQMALLRLFAQYDASVGVQFEPYAMKSIIGHMKNYLRDKSWYVQVPRRIKEKGIVVQQAIDELTVRLERSPNVEEIANHLELTYEETLEILAGRDLYHYVSLDTPISEEESTTTLGELIGSPADDYDTVDKKLDLQSAMSKLKPEERQVLELVFDEGLPQRAIAEQLGVSQMSISRIQKRAIEKLKQLLIEDAGGEAYE
;
A
#
# COMPACT_ATOMS: atom_id res chain seq x y z
N MET A 1 -29.27 21.39 -40.18
CA MET A 1 -30.13 20.54 -39.34
C MET A 1 -30.22 19.19 -40.02
N SER A 2 -29.32 18.27 -39.67
CA SER A 2 -29.34 16.90 -40.17
C SER A 2 -29.82 16.00 -39.05
N THR A 3 -31.01 15.46 -39.25
CA THR A 3 -31.67 14.48 -38.39
C THR A 3 -30.85 13.18 -38.41
N GLN A 4 -30.24 12.85 -37.27
CA GLN A 4 -29.73 11.50 -36.99
C GLN A 4 -30.92 10.54 -36.83
N PRO A 5 -30.92 9.37 -37.48
CA PRO A 5 -31.98 8.41 -37.31
C PRO A 5 -31.87 7.70 -35.96
N ALA A 6 -33.05 7.39 -35.44
CA ALA A 6 -33.39 6.72 -34.19
C ALA A 6 -32.55 5.48 -33.84
N ASN A 7 -32.11 5.44 -32.58
CA ASN A 7 -32.44 4.41 -31.59
C ASN A 7 -32.73 3.00 -32.15
N GLN A 8 -31.71 2.14 -32.17
CA GLN A 8 -31.85 0.68 -32.32
C GLN A 8 -32.22 0.05 -30.96
N PRO A 9 -32.93 -1.10 -30.92
CA PRO A 9 -33.88 -1.43 -29.86
C PRO A 9 -33.23 -1.97 -28.57
N PRO A 10 -33.80 -1.69 -27.37
CA PRO A 10 -33.27 -2.18 -26.09
C PRO A 10 -33.74 -3.62 -25.73
N LEU A 11 -33.73 -4.56 -26.68
CA LEU A 11 -34.23 -5.92 -26.46
C LEU A 11 -33.15 -7.03 -26.47
N GLU A 12 -31.92 -6.77 -26.94
CA GLU A 12 -30.89 -7.83 -27.03
C GLU A 12 -30.10 -8.02 -25.72
N THR A 13 -29.65 -6.96 -25.06
CA THR A 13 -28.83 -7.08 -23.83
C THR A 13 -29.63 -7.55 -22.62
N SER A 14 -30.89 -7.09 -22.49
CA SER A 14 -31.82 -7.57 -21.47
C SER A 14 -32.08 -9.08 -21.59
N SER A 15 -32.17 -9.58 -22.82
CA SER A 15 -32.36 -11.01 -23.08
C SER A 15 -31.15 -11.84 -22.65
N LEU A 16 -29.94 -11.33 -22.89
CA LEU A 16 -28.69 -11.98 -22.47
C LEU A 16 -28.53 -12.01 -20.94
N ILE A 17 -28.99 -10.96 -20.25
CA ILE A 17 -29.03 -10.93 -18.78
C ILE A 17 -30.02 -11.98 -18.24
N LEU A 18 -31.22 -12.08 -18.84
CA LEU A 18 -32.22 -13.09 -18.46
C LEU A 18 -31.73 -14.52 -18.72
N GLU A 19 -31.01 -14.73 -19.83
CA GLU A 19 -30.35 -16.00 -20.14
C GLU A 19 -29.32 -16.36 -19.05
N TYR A 20 -28.46 -15.41 -18.67
CA TYR A 20 -27.49 -15.59 -17.60
C TYR A 20 -28.15 -15.91 -16.26
N GLN A 21 -29.26 -15.25 -15.92
CA GLN A 21 -30.01 -15.52 -14.69
C GLN A 21 -30.65 -16.91 -14.67
N SER A 22 -31.10 -17.40 -15.83
CA SER A 22 -31.74 -18.71 -15.96
C SER A 22 -30.71 -19.85 -15.98
N ASN A 23 -29.55 -19.62 -16.61
CA ASN A 23 -28.47 -20.58 -16.71
C ASN A 23 -27.10 -19.86 -16.64
N PRO A 24 -26.53 -19.68 -15.43
CA PRO A 24 -25.28 -18.95 -15.28
C PRO A 24 -24.11 -19.76 -15.83
N THR A 25 -23.70 -19.45 -17.06
CA THR A 25 -22.50 -20.01 -17.69
C THR A 25 -21.37 -18.98 -17.73
N ASN A 26 -20.13 -19.47 -17.73
CA ASN A 26 -18.96 -18.59 -17.91
C ASN A 26 -18.99 -17.89 -19.27
N GLU A 27 -19.50 -18.53 -20.31
CA GLU A 27 -19.55 -17.93 -21.65
C GLU A 27 -20.50 -16.73 -21.70
N THR A 28 -21.71 -16.87 -21.16
CA THR A 28 -22.69 -15.78 -21.08
C THR A 28 -22.18 -14.66 -20.17
N ALA A 29 -21.51 -15.00 -19.05
CA ALA A 29 -20.88 -14.03 -18.16
C ALA A 29 -19.80 -13.21 -18.89
N THR A 30 -18.91 -13.87 -19.63
CA THR A 30 -17.83 -13.21 -20.39
C THR A 30 -18.41 -12.22 -21.40
N LYS A 31 -19.41 -12.64 -22.19
CA LYS A 31 -20.09 -11.77 -23.17
C LYS A 31 -20.70 -10.52 -22.52
N LEU A 32 -21.35 -10.68 -21.37
CA LEU A 32 -21.94 -9.57 -20.62
C LEU A 32 -20.87 -8.63 -20.03
N ILE A 33 -19.78 -9.19 -19.50
CA ILE A 33 -18.65 -8.42 -18.96
C ILE A 33 -17.99 -7.60 -20.07
N GLU A 34 -17.67 -8.20 -21.21
CA GLU A 34 -17.05 -7.52 -22.36
C GLU A 34 -17.94 -6.40 -22.88
N HIS A 35 -19.26 -6.63 -22.97
CA HIS A 35 -20.21 -5.62 -23.41
C HIS A 35 -20.25 -4.38 -22.50
N TYR A 36 -20.21 -4.59 -21.18
CA TYR A 36 -20.33 -3.53 -20.19
C TYR A 36 -18.98 -3.01 -19.65
N GLU A 37 -17.85 -3.59 -20.08
CA GLU A 37 -16.51 -3.18 -19.67
C GLU A 37 -16.23 -1.68 -19.89
N PRO A 38 -16.57 -1.05 -21.03
CA PRO A 38 -16.34 0.38 -21.24
C PRO A 38 -17.03 1.26 -20.20
N MET A 39 -18.21 0.85 -19.72
CA MET A 39 -18.95 1.54 -18.68
C MET A 39 -18.21 1.48 -17.34
N VAL A 40 -17.66 0.31 -16.99
CA VAL A 40 -16.86 0.13 -15.77
C VAL A 40 -15.57 0.95 -15.84
N ARG A 41 -14.87 0.94 -16.97
CA ARG A 41 -13.65 1.75 -17.18
C ARG A 41 -13.93 3.24 -17.05
N MET A 42 -15.03 3.72 -17.64
CA MET A 42 -15.45 5.11 -17.52
C MET A 42 -15.73 5.48 -16.06
N ALA A 43 -16.44 4.63 -15.31
CA ALA A 43 -16.72 4.85 -13.90
C ALA A 43 -15.44 4.87 -13.06
N ALA A 44 -14.54 3.88 -13.26
CA ALA A 44 -13.25 3.80 -12.58
C ALA A 44 -12.41 5.06 -12.84
N GLY A 45 -12.22 5.44 -14.11
CA GLY A 45 -11.43 6.62 -14.48
C GLY A 45 -11.99 7.94 -13.93
N LYS A 46 -13.32 8.06 -13.84
CA LYS A 46 -13.95 9.23 -13.21
C LYS A 46 -13.68 9.29 -11.71
N ILE A 47 -13.74 8.15 -11.02
CA ILE A 47 -13.55 8.07 -9.56
C ILE A 47 -12.06 8.18 -9.18
N SER A 48 -11.16 7.64 -10.01
CA SER A 48 -9.71 7.64 -9.80
C SER A 48 -9.02 8.92 -10.28
N ARG A 49 -9.75 9.95 -10.74
CA ARG A 49 -9.16 11.16 -11.34
C ARG A 49 -8.11 11.83 -10.45
N ASN A 50 -8.33 11.85 -9.14
CA ASN A 50 -7.41 12.45 -8.17
C ASN A 50 -6.46 11.42 -7.54
N ARG A 51 -6.62 10.12 -7.86
CA ARG A 51 -5.78 9.00 -7.41
C ARG A 51 -5.65 7.94 -8.49
N PRO A 52 -4.83 8.21 -9.53
CA PRO A 52 -4.68 7.31 -10.68
C PRO A 52 -4.14 5.93 -10.30
N ASP A 53 -3.38 5.85 -9.21
CA ASP A 53 -2.83 4.62 -8.62
C ASP A 53 -3.92 3.60 -8.24
N LEU A 54 -5.13 4.07 -7.92
CA LEU A 54 -6.25 3.20 -7.54
C LEU A 54 -7.12 2.77 -8.72
N TYR A 55 -6.80 3.16 -9.96
CA TYR A 55 -7.64 2.88 -11.12
C TYR A 55 -7.88 1.38 -11.33
N GLU A 56 -6.83 0.56 -11.30
CA GLU A 56 -6.93 -0.88 -11.54
C GLU A 56 -7.76 -1.58 -10.44
N ASP A 57 -7.57 -1.18 -9.17
CA ASP A 57 -8.35 -1.69 -8.06
C ASP A 57 -9.84 -1.32 -8.19
N LEU A 58 -10.13 -0.07 -8.52
CA LEU A 58 -11.49 0.41 -8.73
C LEU A 58 -12.16 -0.28 -9.92
N TYR A 59 -11.41 -0.49 -11.01
CA TYR A 59 -11.85 -1.24 -12.16
C TYR A 59 -12.25 -2.67 -11.78
N GLN A 60 -11.41 -3.39 -11.02
CA GLN A 60 -11.73 -4.74 -10.54
C GLN A 60 -12.95 -4.76 -9.62
N VAL A 61 -13.04 -3.83 -8.66
CA VAL A 61 -14.21 -3.68 -7.79
C VAL A 61 -15.48 -3.46 -8.60
N GLY A 62 -15.38 -2.64 -9.65
CA GLY A 62 -16.47 -2.40 -10.59
C GLY A 62 -16.88 -3.65 -11.37
N GLN A 63 -15.92 -4.42 -11.86
CA GLN A 63 -16.18 -5.69 -12.56
C GLN A 63 -16.87 -6.71 -11.65
N MET A 64 -16.40 -6.85 -10.40
CA MET A 64 -17.06 -7.73 -9.42
C MET A 64 -18.48 -7.25 -9.07
N ALA A 65 -18.70 -5.93 -8.98
CA ALA A 65 -20.02 -5.37 -8.76
C ALA A 65 -20.94 -5.65 -9.95
N LEU A 66 -20.47 -5.41 -11.18
CA LEU A 66 -21.21 -5.66 -12.41
C LEU A 66 -21.68 -7.12 -12.50
N LEU A 67 -20.80 -8.08 -12.23
CA LEU A 67 -21.15 -9.51 -12.25
C LEU A 67 -22.28 -9.84 -11.25
N ARG A 68 -22.26 -9.25 -10.04
CA ARG A 68 -23.34 -9.40 -9.06
C ARG A 68 -24.64 -8.76 -9.52
N LEU A 69 -24.56 -7.64 -10.22
CA LEU A 69 -25.74 -6.89 -10.69
C LEU A 69 -26.48 -7.65 -11.79
N PHE A 70 -25.80 -8.45 -12.62
CA PHE A 70 -26.49 -9.32 -13.57
C PHE A 70 -27.42 -10.31 -12.89
N ALA A 71 -27.03 -10.86 -11.74
CA ALA A 71 -27.88 -11.78 -10.97
C ALA A 71 -29.03 -11.08 -10.21
N GLN A 72 -28.89 -9.79 -9.90
CA GLN A 72 -29.84 -9.04 -9.06
C GLN A 72 -30.81 -8.15 -9.86
N TYR A 73 -30.52 -7.90 -11.13
CA TYR A 73 -31.34 -7.01 -11.95
C TYR A 73 -32.72 -7.60 -12.22
N ASP A 74 -33.76 -6.78 -12.02
CA ASP A 74 -35.14 -7.14 -12.29
C ASP A 74 -35.71 -6.24 -13.39
N ALA A 75 -35.88 -6.83 -14.58
CA ALA A 75 -36.42 -6.13 -15.75
C ALA A 75 -37.89 -5.72 -15.56
N SER A 76 -38.64 -6.37 -14.65
CA SER A 76 -40.06 -6.05 -14.40
C SER A 76 -40.26 -4.68 -13.76
N VAL A 77 -39.22 -4.13 -13.13
CA VAL A 77 -39.22 -2.79 -12.51
C VAL A 77 -39.25 -1.67 -13.57
N GLY A 78 -38.96 -1.97 -14.84
CA GLY A 78 -39.05 -1.02 -15.96
C GLY A 78 -37.91 0.00 -16.03
N VAL A 79 -36.84 -0.19 -15.25
CA VAL A 79 -35.63 0.62 -15.29
C VAL A 79 -34.58 -0.09 -16.13
N GLN A 80 -33.92 0.62 -17.05
CA GLN A 80 -32.83 0.05 -17.86
C GLN A 80 -31.66 -0.40 -16.98
N PHE A 81 -30.89 -1.40 -17.44
CA PHE A 81 -29.79 -1.95 -16.66
C PHE A 81 -28.67 -0.93 -16.44
N GLU A 82 -28.30 -0.12 -17.44
CA GLU A 82 -27.14 0.76 -17.40
C GLU A 82 -27.23 1.83 -16.31
N PRO A 83 -28.33 2.61 -16.18
CA PRO A 83 -28.44 3.61 -15.12
C PRO A 83 -28.47 2.98 -13.72
N TYR A 84 -29.10 1.80 -13.59
CA TYR A 84 -29.11 1.03 -12.35
C TYR A 84 -27.69 0.56 -11.98
N ALA A 85 -27.01 -0.08 -12.92
CA ALA A 85 -25.69 -0.65 -12.72
C ALA A 85 -24.66 0.44 -12.45
N MET A 86 -24.68 1.56 -13.19
CA MET A 86 -23.78 2.69 -12.99
C MET A 86 -23.86 3.24 -11.56
N LYS A 87 -25.07 3.44 -11.03
CA LYS A 87 -25.26 3.92 -9.65
C LYS A 87 -24.66 2.94 -8.63
N SER A 88 -24.89 1.65 -8.82
CA SER A 88 -24.41 0.60 -7.92
C SER A 88 -22.89 0.41 -8.00
N ILE A 89 -22.31 0.40 -9.21
CA ILE A 89 -20.86 0.29 -9.44
C ILE A 89 -20.13 1.46 -8.76
N ILE A 90 -20.59 2.69 -8.95
CA ILE A 90 -20.03 3.86 -8.27
C ILE A 90 -20.15 3.72 -6.75
N GLY A 91 -21.28 3.20 -6.25
CA GLY A 91 -21.48 2.92 -4.83
C GLY A 91 -20.45 1.93 -4.27
N HIS A 92 -20.22 0.82 -4.98
CA HIS A 92 -19.23 -0.19 -4.61
C HIS A 92 -17.79 0.38 -4.61
N MET A 93 -17.42 1.13 -5.65
CA MET A 93 -16.14 1.82 -5.74
C MET A 93 -15.93 2.80 -4.58
N LYS A 94 -16.94 3.61 -4.24
CA LYS A 94 -16.89 4.53 -3.09
C LYS A 94 -16.75 3.80 -1.75
N ASN A 95 -17.47 2.68 -1.57
CA ASN A 95 -17.33 1.84 -0.38
C ASN A 95 -15.92 1.25 -0.28
N TYR A 96 -15.37 0.74 -1.39
CA TYR A 96 -13.99 0.27 -1.43
C TYR A 96 -12.99 1.38 -1.04
N LEU A 97 -13.15 2.59 -1.58
CA LEU A 97 -12.28 3.71 -1.21
C LEU A 97 -12.37 4.06 0.29
N ARG A 98 -13.58 4.05 0.84
CA ARG A 98 -13.78 4.28 2.28
C ARG A 98 -13.10 3.21 3.14
N ASP A 99 -13.20 1.95 2.74
CA ASP A 99 -12.84 0.82 3.59
C ASP A 99 -11.40 0.33 3.39
N LYS A 100 -10.84 0.50 2.19
CA LYS A 100 -9.56 -0.10 1.75
C LYS A 100 -8.51 0.88 1.27
N SER A 101 -8.85 2.14 1.04
CA SER A 101 -7.87 3.12 0.55
C SER A 101 -7.01 3.76 1.64
N TRP A 102 -7.06 3.22 2.85
CA TRP A 102 -6.34 3.71 4.01
C TRP A 102 -5.06 2.91 4.21
N TYR A 103 -3.97 3.36 3.59
CA TYR A 103 -2.63 2.79 3.78
C TYR A 103 -2.12 3.01 5.22
N VAL A 104 -2.53 4.09 5.87
CA VAL A 104 -2.33 4.32 7.32
C VAL A 104 -3.68 4.19 8.03
N GLN A 105 -3.78 3.21 8.94
CA GLN A 105 -4.99 3.02 9.74
C GLN A 105 -5.10 4.10 10.82
N VAL A 106 -5.84 5.17 10.54
CA VAL A 106 -6.20 6.16 11.56
C VAL A 106 -7.39 5.64 12.42
N PRO A 107 -7.45 5.87 13.73
CA PRO A 107 -8.62 5.54 14.55
C PRO A 107 -9.95 6.07 14.00
N ARG A 108 -11.04 5.29 14.16
CA ARG A 108 -12.37 5.64 13.64
C ARG A 108 -12.89 6.99 14.13
N ARG A 109 -12.63 7.34 15.40
CA ARG A 109 -12.98 8.65 15.99
C ARG A 109 -12.43 9.81 15.15
N ILE A 110 -11.19 9.71 14.69
CA ILE A 110 -10.53 10.76 13.90
C ILE A 110 -11.15 10.87 12.50
N LYS A 111 -11.53 9.74 11.88
CA LYS A 111 -12.19 9.72 10.57
C LYS A 111 -13.56 10.37 10.59
N GLU A 112 -14.36 10.07 11.61
CA GLU A 112 -15.70 10.65 11.77
C GLU A 112 -15.61 12.15 12.06
N LYS A 113 -14.69 12.56 12.95
CA LYS A 113 -14.49 13.98 13.27
C LYS A 113 -13.81 14.77 12.14
N GLY A 114 -12.99 14.14 11.31
CA GLY A 114 -12.29 14.80 10.20
C GLY A 114 -13.24 15.43 9.16
N ILE A 115 -14.38 14.79 8.89
CA ILE A 115 -15.42 15.35 8.00
C ILE A 115 -16.02 16.61 8.61
N VAL A 116 -16.32 16.57 9.90
CA VAL A 116 -16.91 17.70 10.66
C VAL A 116 -15.91 18.86 10.75
N VAL A 117 -14.62 18.56 10.96
CA VAL A 117 -13.54 19.55 10.94
C VAL A 117 -13.44 20.24 9.57
N GLN A 118 -13.54 19.50 8.46
CA GLN A 118 -13.53 20.11 7.13
C GLN A 118 -14.72 21.05 6.91
N GLN A 119 -15.93 20.64 7.32
CA GLN A 119 -17.12 21.49 7.23
C GLN A 119 -16.95 22.78 8.05
N ALA A 120 -16.40 22.68 9.26
CA ALA A 120 -16.10 23.85 10.07
C ALA A 120 -15.06 24.78 9.43
N ILE A 121 -14.00 24.22 8.81
CA ILE A 121 -13.02 25.03 8.08
C ILE A 121 -13.70 25.77 6.94
N ASP A 122 -14.53 25.11 6.15
CA ASP A 122 -15.22 25.73 5.02
C ASP A 122 -16.18 26.85 5.49
N GLU A 123 -16.96 26.60 6.55
CA GLU A 123 -17.87 27.57 7.16
C GLU A 123 -17.13 28.79 7.73
N LEU A 124 -16.07 28.54 8.51
CA LEU A 124 -15.27 29.61 9.12
C LEU A 124 -14.50 30.40 8.07
N THR A 125 -14.04 29.76 7.00
CA THR A 125 -13.35 30.45 5.90
C THR A 125 -14.28 31.46 5.23
N VAL A 126 -15.54 31.07 4.98
CA VAL A 126 -16.56 31.99 4.44
C VAL A 126 -16.88 33.11 5.43
N ARG A 127 -16.99 32.80 6.72
CA ARG A 127 -17.37 33.78 7.75
C ARG A 127 -16.26 34.79 8.06
N LEU A 128 -15.00 34.33 8.08
CA LEU A 128 -13.83 35.12 8.48
C LEU A 128 -13.15 35.80 7.28
N GLU A 129 -13.52 35.43 6.05
CA GLU A 129 -12.87 35.86 4.81
C GLU A 129 -11.36 35.55 4.77
N ARG A 130 -10.94 34.55 5.54
CA ARG A 130 -9.57 34.01 5.60
C ARG A 130 -9.60 32.58 6.15
N SER A 131 -8.50 31.85 6.00
CA SER A 131 -8.37 30.55 6.68
C SER A 131 -8.45 30.70 8.21
N PRO A 132 -9.23 29.86 8.90
CA PRO A 132 -9.27 29.81 10.35
C PRO A 132 -7.98 29.21 10.92
N ASN A 133 -7.61 29.61 12.13
CA ASN A 133 -6.53 28.97 12.89
C ASN A 133 -7.06 27.75 13.69
N VAL A 134 -6.16 26.96 14.27
CA VAL A 134 -6.51 25.72 15.00
C VAL A 134 -7.39 26.00 16.22
N GLU A 135 -7.17 27.09 16.95
CA GLU A 135 -8.00 27.47 18.09
C GLU A 135 -9.42 27.87 17.67
N GLU A 136 -9.58 28.58 16.55
CA GLU A 136 -10.88 28.97 16.00
C GLU A 136 -11.71 27.76 15.60
N ILE A 137 -11.07 26.76 14.98
CA ILE A 137 -11.70 25.49 14.62
C ILE A 137 -12.10 24.71 15.88
N ALA A 138 -11.19 24.62 16.85
CA ALA A 138 -11.43 23.92 18.12
C ALA A 138 -12.63 24.52 18.86
N ASN A 139 -12.68 25.85 18.96
CA ASN A 139 -13.76 26.58 19.62
C ASN A 139 -15.11 26.41 18.88
N HIS A 140 -15.12 26.43 17.54
CA HIS A 140 -16.35 26.25 16.76
C HIS A 140 -16.94 24.84 16.91
N LEU A 141 -16.09 23.83 17.14
CA LEU A 141 -16.49 22.43 17.24
C LEU A 141 -16.57 21.89 18.66
N GLU A 142 -16.32 22.74 19.66
CA GLU A 142 -16.24 22.34 21.08
C GLU A 142 -15.24 21.19 21.32
N LEU A 143 -14.12 21.23 20.60
CA LEU A 143 -13.00 20.29 20.73
C LEU A 143 -11.84 20.95 21.47
N THR A 144 -10.94 20.14 22.03
CA THR A 144 -9.68 20.67 22.55
C THR A 144 -8.73 21.02 21.40
N TYR A 145 -7.78 21.92 21.65
CA TYR A 145 -6.73 22.26 20.69
C TYR A 145 -5.96 21.01 20.23
N GLU A 146 -5.56 20.17 21.18
CA GLU A 146 -4.82 18.93 20.93
C GLU A 146 -5.62 17.93 20.10
N GLU A 147 -6.90 17.74 20.42
CA GLU A 147 -7.78 16.85 19.66
C GLU A 147 -7.97 17.37 18.23
N THR A 148 -8.12 18.68 18.06
CA THR A 148 -8.24 19.32 16.74
C THR A 148 -6.97 19.13 15.92
N LEU A 149 -5.80 19.31 16.54
CA LEU A 149 -4.50 19.13 15.90
C LEU A 149 -4.25 17.67 15.50
N GLU A 150 -4.64 16.71 16.35
CA GLU A 150 -4.59 15.29 16.04
C GLU A 150 -5.48 14.93 14.83
N ILE A 151 -6.69 15.50 14.76
CA ILE A 151 -7.61 15.28 13.63
C ILE A 151 -7.06 15.88 12.33
N LEU A 152 -6.48 17.08 12.40
CA LEU A 152 -5.85 17.75 11.27
C LEU A 152 -4.62 16.96 10.77
N ALA A 153 -3.76 16.50 11.66
CA ALA A 153 -2.62 15.65 11.30
C ALA A 153 -3.06 14.29 10.72
N GLY A 154 -4.13 13.71 11.26
CA GLY A 154 -4.77 12.50 10.73
C GLY A 154 -5.32 12.67 9.31
N ARG A 155 -5.71 13.90 8.93
CA ARG A 155 -6.11 14.26 7.57
C ARG A 155 -4.92 14.41 6.62
N ASP A 156 -3.77 14.88 7.11
CA ASP A 156 -2.57 14.97 6.26
C ASP A 156 -2.00 13.57 5.95
N LEU A 157 -2.12 12.63 6.90
CA LEU A 157 -1.87 11.19 6.68
C LEU A 157 -2.80 10.54 5.63
N TYR A 158 -3.85 11.26 5.19
CA TYR A 158 -4.78 10.81 4.15
C TYR A 158 -4.19 10.97 2.73
N HIS A 159 -3.16 11.80 2.57
CA HIS A 159 -2.47 12.04 1.31
C HIS A 159 -1.01 11.59 1.46
N TYR A 160 -0.72 10.35 1.06
CA TYR A 160 0.66 9.94 0.82
C TYR A 160 1.10 10.45 -0.56
N VAL A 161 2.38 10.78 -0.67
CA VAL A 161 3.05 11.04 -1.95
C VAL A 161 3.86 9.81 -2.28
N SER A 162 3.85 9.37 -3.54
CA SER A 162 4.67 8.23 -3.94
C SER A 162 6.14 8.62 -3.85
N LEU A 163 6.98 7.70 -3.37
CA LEU A 163 8.43 7.87 -3.45
C LEU A 163 8.89 7.92 -4.92
N ASP A 164 8.15 7.29 -5.82
CA ASP A 164 8.39 7.32 -7.27
C ASP A 164 7.87 8.60 -7.95
N THR A 165 7.29 9.55 -7.20
CA THR A 165 6.81 10.81 -7.76
C THR A 165 8.02 11.63 -8.27
N PRO A 166 8.04 12.02 -9.57
CA PRO A 166 9.12 12.85 -10.11
C PRO A 166 9.05 14.25 -9.51
N ILE A 167 10.22 14.84 -9.24
CA ILE A 167 10.34 16.15 -8.59
C ILE A 167 10.19 17.32 -9.59
N SER A 168 10.41 17.06 -10.88
CA SER A 168 10.24 18.01 -11.97
C SER A 168 9.52 17.36 -13.15
N GLU A 169 8.78 18.16 -13.93
CA GLU A 169 8.12 17.73 -15.18
C GLU A 169 9.09 17.67 -16.37
N GLU A 170 10.29 18.25 -16.23
CA GLU A 170 11.37 18.12 -17.22
C GLU A 170 12.14 16.81 -17.03
N GLU A 171 12.91 16.38 -18.04
CA GLU A 171 13.63 15.08 -18.22
C GLU A 171 14.46 14.51 -17.04
N SER A 172 14.42 15.09 -15.85
CA SER A 172 15.00 14.49 -14.65
C SER A 172 14.24 13.23 -14.23
N THR A 173 14.95 12.11 -14.17
CA THR A 173 14.46 10.83 -13.65
C THR A 173 14.40 10.78 -12.12
N THR A 174 14.79 11.87 -11.44
CA THR A 174 14.92 11.90 -9.99
C THR A 174 13.56 11.88 -9.32
N THR A 175 13.38 10.89 -8.46
CA THR A 175 12.14 10.66 -7.72
C THR A 175 12.26 11.20 -6.29
N LEU A 176 11.12 11.47 -5.64
CA LEU A 176 11.07 11.96 -4.26
C LEU A 176 11.83 11.03 -3.28
N GLY A 177 11.82 9.72 -3.55
CA GLY A 177 12.51 8.71 -2.77
C GLY A 177 14.03 8.79 -2.86
N GLU A 178 14.59 9.19 -4.01
CA GLU A 178 16.03 9.36 -4.19
C GLU A 178 16.60 10.54 -3.38
N LEU A 179 15.77 11.53 -3.04
CA LEU A 179 16.15 12.65 -2.18
C LEU A 179 16.09 12.31 -0.68
N ILE A 180 15.41 11.23 -0.31
CA ILE A 180 15.31 10.80 1.08
C ILE A 180 16.58 10.01 1.40
N GLY A 181 17.55 10.72 1.98
CA GLY A 181 18.76 10.09 2.50
C GLY A 181 18.42 9.01 3.52
N SER A 182 19.02 7.83 3.37
CA SER A 182 18.98 6.83 4.43
C SER A 182 19.82 7.34 5.61
N PRO A 183 19.36 7.20 6.87
CA PRO A 183 20.22 7.43 8.03
C PRO A 183 21.32 6.37 8.16
N ALA A 184 21.34 5.36 7.29
CA ALA A 184 22.44 4.41 7.20
C ALA A 184 23.67 5.11 6.62
N ASP A 185 24.67 5.31 7.46
CA ASP A 185 26.01 5.70 7.03
C ASP A 185 26.66 4.47 6.36
N ASP A 186 26.54 4.39 5.04
CA ASP A 186 27.04 3.25 4.24
C ASP A 186 28.55 3.03 4.46
N TYR A 187 29.32 4.08 4.79
CA TYR A 187 30.74 3.99 5.16
C TYR A 187 30.95 3.17 6.43
N ASP A 188 30.16 3.45 7.45
CA ASP A 188 30.17 2.78 8.74
C ASP A 188 29.87 1.27 8.61
N THR A 189 29.15 0.88 7.56
CA THR A 189 28.85 -0.51 7.23
C THR A 189 29.99 -1.19 6.46
N VAL A 190 30.69 -0.44 5.60
CA VAL A 190 31.86 -0.92 4.84
C VAL A 190 33.04 -1.18 5.79
N ASP A 191 33.31 -0.26 6.72
CA ASP A 191 34.41 -0.38 7.67
C ASP A 191 34.21 -1.59 8.60
N LYS A 192 33.00 -1.72 9.18
CA LYS A 192 32.63 -2.90 10.00
C LYS A 192 32.76 -4.21 9.23
N LYS A 193 32.51 -4.20 7.91
CA LYS A 193 32.65 -5.40 7.06
C LYS A 193 34.13 -5.75 6.82
N LEU A 194 34.99 -4.75 6.61
CA LEU A 194 36.43 -4.95 6.46
C LEU A 194 37.05 -5.47 7.77
N ASP A 195 36.68 -4.88 8.90
CA ASP A 195 37.12 -5.32 10.23
C ASP A 195 36.70 -6.76 10.51
N LEU A 196 35.44 -7.10 10.21
CA LEU A 196 34.94 -8.46 10.36
C LEU A 196 35.68 -9.45 9.45
N GLN A 197 35.97 -9.08 8.20
CA GLN A 197 36.75 -9.93 7.28
C GLN A 197 38.18 -10.16 7.80
N SER A 198 38.83 -9.12 8.31
CA SER A 198 40.13 -9.20 8.96
C SER A 198 40.09 -10.14 10.17
N ALA A 199 39.14 -9.96 11.08
CA ALA A 199 38.96 -10.79 12.27
C ALA A 199 38.64 -12.26 11.92
N MET A 200 37.79 -12.49 10.91
CA MET A 200 37.46 -13.83 10.41
C MET A 200 38.67 -14.57 9.84
N SER A 201 39.63 -13.86 9.25
CA SER A 201 40.87 -14.46 8.74
C SER A 201 41.80 -15.00 9.85
N LYS A 202 41.69 -14.44 11.07
CA LYS A 202 42.47 -14.83 12.26
C LYS A 202 41.86 -16.06 12.99
N LEU A 203 40.66 -16.51 12.59
CA LEU A 203 40.02 -17.72 13.14
C LEU A 203 40.63 -19.01 12.59
N LYS A 204 40.47 -20.11 13.33
CA LYS A 204 40.83 -21.44 12.80
C LYS A 204 39.85 -21.85 11.68
N PRO A 205 40.28 -22.67 10.70
CA PRO A 205 39.40 -23.13 9.61
C PRO A 205 38.09 -23.75 10.11
N GLU A 206 38.15 -24.58 11.16
CA GLU A 206 36.96 -25.19 11.77
C GLU A 206 36.01 -24.17 12.41
N GLU A 207 36.55 -23.10 13.00
CA GLU A 207 35.75 -22.05 13.62
C GLU A 207 35.04 -21.21 12.57
N ARG A 208 35.78 -20.85 11.50
CA ARG A 208 35.25 -20.12 10.36
C ARG A 208 34.15 -20.91 9.64
N GLN A 209 34.40 -22.19 9.35
CA GLN A 209 33.43 -23.06 8.69
C GLN A 209 32.12 -23.19 9.49
N VAL A 210 32.20 -23.32 10.82
CA VAL A 210 31.00 -23.34 11.66
C VAL A 210 30.25 -22.00 11.62
N LEU A 211 30.94 -20.87 11.60
CA LEU A 211 30.28 -19.57 11.50
C LEU A 211 29.63 -19.33 10.14
N GLU A 212 30.29 -19.72 9.04
CA GLU A 212 29.73 -19.65 7.68
C GLU A 212 28.44 -20.48 7.57
N LEU A 213 28.46 -21.74 8.04
CA LEU A 213 27.28 -22.60 8.01
C LEU A 213 26.11 -22.06 8.87
N VAL A 214 26.40 -21.38 9.99
CA VAL A 214 25.36 -20.83 10.87
C VAL A 214 24.80 -19.50 10.36
N PHE A 215 25.67 -18.57 9.97
CA PHE A 215 25.29 -17.17 9.72
C PHE A 215 25.15 -16.82 8.24
N ASP A 216 25.88 -17.50 7.34
CA ASP A 216 25.76 -17.28 5.89
C ASP A 216 24.72 -18.25 5.30
N GLU A 217 24.82 -19.54 5.62
CA GLU A 217 23.90 -20.57 5.11
C GLU A 217 22.65 -20.78 5.97
N GLY A 218 22.61 -20.21 7.19
CA GLY A 218 21.44 -20.25 8.07
C GLY A 218 21.08 -21.64 8.62
N LEU A 219 22.04 -22.58 8.65
CA LEU A 219 21.77 -23.97 9.05
C LEU A 219 21.64 -24.12 10.57
N PRO A 220 20.71 -24.98 11.05
CA PRO A 220 20.61 -25.27 12.47
C PRO A 220 21.80 -26.11 12.95
N GLN A 221 22.28 -25.87 14.17
CA GLN A 221 23.45 -26.56 14.74
C GLN A 221 23.39 -28.10 14.68
N ARG A 222 22.19 -28.69 14.72
CA ARG A 222 21.99 -30.13 14.58
C ARG A 222 22.34 -30.63 13.18
N ALA A 223 21.94 -29.90 12.13
CA ALA A 223 22.27 -30.23 10.75
C ALA A 223 23.78 -30.08 10.50
N ILE A 224 24.40 -29.03 11.04
CA ILE A 224 25.84 -28.81 10.98
C ILE A 224 26.60 -29.95 11.68
N ALA A 225 26.12 -30.39 12.84
CA ALA A 225 26.72 -31.48 13.60
C ALA A 225 26.69 -32.81 12.82
N GLU A 226 25.57 -33.10 12.15
CA GLU A 226 25.41 -34.26 11.29
C GLU A 226 26.35 -34.20 10.07
N GLN A 227 26.41 -33.04 9.40
CA GLN A 227 27.29 -32.80 8.26
C GLN A 227 28.78 -32.93 8.60
N LEU A 228 29.19 -32.47 9.79
CA LEU A 228 30.57 -32.51 10.24
C LEU A 228 30.92 -33.76 11.06
N GLY A 229 29.97 -34.70 11.26
CA GLY A 229 30.19 -35.95 11.98
C GLY A 229 30.54 -35.77 13.46
N VAL A 230 30.05 -34.71 14.10
CA VAL A 230 30.33 -34.37 15.51
C VAL A 230 29.05 -34.18 16.31
N SER A 231 29.16 -34.02 17.64
CA SER A 231 28.00 -33.72 18.48
C SER A 231 27.53 -32.26 18.32
N GLN A 232 26.22 -32.02 18.48
CA GLN A 232 25.68 -30.65 18.50
C GLN A 232 26.28 -29.79 19.62
N MET A 233 26.63 -30.40 20.75
CA MET A 233 27.36 -29.71 21.84
C MET A 233 28.76 -29.26 21.41
N SER A 234 29.43 -30.02 20.55
CA SER A 234 30.72 -29.63 19.96
C SER A 234 30.56 -28.39 19.08
N ILE A 235 29.54 -28.36 18.21
CA ILE A 235 29.24 -27.20 17.35
C ILE A 235 28.92 -25.96 18.20
N SER A 236 28.08 -26.11 19.23
CA SER A 236 27.75 -25.01 20.16
C SER A 236 29.01 -24.44 20.83
N ARG A 237 29.94 -25.31 21.27
CA ARG A 237 31.20 -24.87 21.89
C ARG A 237 32.13 -24.18 20.89
N ILE A 238 32.23 -24.68 19.66
CA ILE A 238 33.04 -24.07 18.59
C ILE A 238 32.49 -22.68 18.26
N GLN A 239 31.18 -22.57 18.03
CA GLN A 239 30.52 -21.30 17.73
C GLN A 239 30.75 -20.28 18.85
N LYS A 240 30.52 -20.66 20.11
CA LYS A 240 30.71 -19.76 21.26
C LYS A 240 32.16 -19.26 21.35
N ARG A 241 33.14 -20.15 21.17
CA ARG A 241 34.56 -19.79 21.20
C ARG A 241 34.94 -18.89 20.03
N ALA A 242 34.42 -19.15 18.83
CA ALA A 242 34.67 -18.35 17.64
C ALA A 242 34.11 -16.93 17.79
N ILE A 243 32.88 -16.79 18.30
CA ILE A 243 32.26 -15.49 18.59
C ILE A 243 33.06 -14.72 19.64
N GLU A 244 33.51 -15.36 20.71
CA GLU A 244 34.29 -14.68 21.75
C GLU A 244 35.63 -14.18 21.22
N LYS A 245 36.30 -14.95 20.36
CA LYS A 245 37.52 -14.50 19.67
C LYS A 245 37.25 -13.34 18.74
N LEU A 246 36.18 -13.38 17.94
CA LEU A 246 35.83 -12.27 17.06
C LEU A 246 35.58 -10.99 17.87
N LYS A 247 34.89 -11.07 19.02
CA LYS A 247 34.71 -9.92 19.91
C LYS A 247 36.04 -9.35 20.39
N GLN A 248 36.97 -10.20 20.83
CA GLN A 248 38.29 -9.74 21.28
C GLN A 248 39.06 -9.05 20.16
N LEU A 249 39.09 -9.65 18.97
CA LEU A 249 39.80 -9.12 17.80
C LEU A 249 39.22 -7.78 17.33
N LEU A 250 37.89 -7.64 17.33
CA LEU A 250 37.23 -6.39 16.93
C LEU A 250 37.38 -5.28 17.99
N ILE A 251 37.55 -5.62 19.27
CA ILE A 251 37.84 -4.64 20.34
C ILE A 251 39.31 -4.20 20.29
N GLU A 252 40.24 -5.11 19.97
CA GLU A 252 41.66 -4.81 19.84
C GLU A 252 41.94 -3.93 18.61
N ASP A 253 41.32 -4.22 17.46
CA ASP A 253 41.48 -3.41 16.25
C ASP A 253 40.82 -2.01 16.42
N ALA A 254 39.69 -1.89 17.12
CA ALA A 254 39.06 -0.59 17.46
C ALA A 254 39.85 0.27 18.47
N GLY A 255 40.76 -0.33 19.24
CA GLY A 255 41.64 0.38 20.17
C GLY A 255 42.91 0.96 19.54
N GLY A 256 43.24 0.54 18.32
CA GLY A 256 44.43 0.99 17.57
C GLY A 256 44.26 2.33 16.86
N GLU A 257 43.02 2.72 16.52
CA GLU A 257 42.72 3.98 15.82
C GLU A 257 42.54 5.19 16.76
N ALA A 258 42.53 4.98 18.08
CA ALA A 258 42.33 6.05 19.06
C ALA A 258 43.63 6.82 19.43
N TYR A 259 44.76 6.50 18.81
CA TYR A 259 46.06 7.15 19.02
C TYR A 259 46.88 7.31 17.73
N GLU A 260 46.32 7.98 16.72
CA GLU A 260 47.06 8.78 15.73
C GLU A 260 46.36 10.12 15.53
#